data_AF-A0A961HBS3-F1
#
_entry.id   AF-A0A961HBS3-F1
#
_cell.length_a   1.000
_cell.length_b   1.000
_cell.length_c   1.000
_cell.angle_alpha   90.00
_cell.angle_beta   90.00
_cell.angle_gamma   90.00
#
_symmetry.space_group_name_H-M   'P 1'
#
loop_
_entity.id
_entity.type
_entity.pdbx_description
1 polymer ?
#
loop_
_entity_poly.entity_id
_entity_poly.type
_entity_poly.pdbx_seq_one_letter_code
_entity_poly.pdbx_strand_id
1 'polypeptide(L)'
;LRVEQNVGAGKSQASFKSFVWDQAYRRLVTYETLWQPDTDPLAVVFPAVQAGVEKQTGHPVAIATAAGLDPANYQNFAITNDGVIFFFSQGGLLPEAAGATQVLVPRSVIGPLLA
;
A
#
# COMPACT_ATOMS: atom_id res chain seq x y z
N LEU A 1 2.18 12.55 -2.85
CA LEU A 1 1.35 13.57 -3.53
C LEU A 1 0.05 12.88 -3.96
N ARG A 2 -1.13 13.40 -3.59
CA ARG A 2 -2.42 12.84 -4.07
C ARG A 2 -2.80 13.60 -5.34
N VAL A 3 -3.13 12.89 -6.42
CA VAL A 3 -3.54 13.49 -7.69
C VAL A 3 -5.00 13.12 -7.94
N GLU A 4 -5.86 14.13 -8.00
CA GLU A 4 -7.27 13.96 -8.34
C GLU A 4 -7.47 14.38 -9.79
N GLN A 5 -7.87 13.45 -10.65
CA GLN A 5 -8.12 13.73 -12.06
C GLN A 5 -9.61 13.61 -12.35
N ASN A 6 -10.25 14.75 -12.62
CA ASN A 6 -11.65 14.79 -13.06
C ASN A 6 -11.71 14.55 -14.57
N VAL A 7 -12.07 13.32 -14.95
CA VAL A 7 -12.42 12.96 -16.33
C VAL A 7 -13.93 13.16 -16.46
N GLY A 8 -14.39 14.15 -17.23
CA GLY A 8 -15.75 14.71 -17.16
C GLY A 8 -16.93 13.71 -17.20
N ALA A 9 -18.06 14.15 -16.63
CA ALA A 9 -19.37 13.46 -16.50
C ALA A 9 -19.37 12.06 -15.86
N GLY A 10 -18.25 11.60 -15.30
CA GLY A 10 -18.12 10.41 -14.45
C GLY A 10 -17.56 10.77 -13.08
N LYS A 11 -17.77 9.91 -12.06
CA LYS A 11 -17.27 10.11 -10.69
C LYS A 11 -15.75 10.37 -10.68
N SER A 12 -15.31 11.36 -9.91
CA SER A 12 -13.89 11.68 -9.71
C SER A 12 -13.11 10.46 -9.22
N GLN A 13 -12.06 10.05 -9.94
CA GLN A 13 -11.14 9.01 -9.47
C GLN A 13 -9.90 9.64 -8.81
N ALA A 14 -9.67 9.29 -7.54
CA ALA A 14 -8.48 9.68 -6.81
C ALA A 14 -7.39 8.60 -6.97
N SER A 15 -6.21 9.00 -7.44
CA SER A 15 -5.05 8.12 -7.59
C SER A 15 -3.86 8.60 -6.75
N PHE A 16 -3.03 7.65 -6.35
CA PHE A 16 -1.77 7.92 -5.66
C PHE A 16 -0.59 7.62 -6.55
N LYS A 17 0.44 8.48 -6.43
CA LYS A 17 1.79 8.21 -6.89
C LYS A 17 2.76 8.57 -5.79
N SER A 18 3.61 7.62 -5.40
CA SER A 18 4.68 7.85 -4.44
C SER A 18 6.04 7.47 -5.01
N PHE A 19 7.08 8.04 -4.42
CA PHE A 19 8.46 7.75 -4.72
C PHE A 19 9.22 7.79 -3.38
N VAL A 20 10.07 6.80 -3.14
CA VAL A 20 10.88 6.72 -1.92
C VAL A 20 12.34 6.79 -2.31
N TRP A 21 13.05 7.78 -1.77
CA TRP A 21 14.47 7.99 -2.02
C TRP A 21 15.26 7.78 -0.73
N ASP A 22 16.22 6.87 -0.78
CA ASP A 22 17.18 6.65 0.29
C ASP A 22 18.31 7.68 0.18
N GLN A 23 18.32 8.65 1.10
CA GLN A 23 19.28 9.74 1.10
C GLN A 23 20.70 9.27 1.45
N ALA A 24 20.85 8.24 2.29
CA ALA A 24 22.15 7.77 2.75
C ALA A 24 22.89 7.03 1.63
N TYR A 25 22.17 6.15 0.92
CA TYR A 25 22.73 5.33 -0.16
C TYR A 25 22.47 5.92 -1.56
N ARG A 26 21.81 7.08 -1.63
CA ARG A 26 21.47 7.81 -2.87
C ARG A 26 20.85 6.89 -3.94
N ARG A 27 19.88 6.09 -3.52
CA ARG A 27 19.20 5.12 -4.38
C ARG A 27 17.69 5.27 -4.30
N LEU A 28 17.03 4.93 -5.41
CA LEU A 28 15.59 4.77 -5.43
C LEU A 28 15.22 3.47 -4.71
N VAL A 29 14.23 3.54 -3.83
CA VAL A 29 13.64 2.35 -3.21
C VAL A 29 12.37 2.00 -3.97
N THR A 30 12.41 0.89 -4.68
CA THR A 30 11.25 0.26 -5.33
C THR A 30 10.67 -0.82 -4.42
N TYR A 31 9.49 -1.33 -4.75
CA TYR A 31 8.90 -2.46 -4.05
C TYR A 31 9.85 -3.66 -4.02
N GLU A 32 10.50 -3.99 -5.13
CA GLU A 32 11.44 -5.11 -5.22
C GLU A 32 12.66 -4.93 -4.29
N THR A 33 13.17 -3.71 -4.16
CA THR A 33 14.34 -3.42 -3.30
C THR A 33 13.98 -3.19 -1.83
N LEU A 34 12.68 -3.08 -1.51
CA LEU A 34 12.21 -2.88 -0.14
C LEU A 34 12.35 -4.16 0.69
N TRP A 35 12.18 -5.30 0.04
CA TRP A 35 12.13 -6.61 0.68
C TRP A 35 13.43 -7.37 0.50
N GLN A 36 13.76 -8.22 1.47
CA GLN A 36 14.87 -9.16 1.33
C GLN A 36 14.61 -10.10 0.15
N PRO A 37 15.67 -10.50 -0.58
CA PRO A 37 15.54 -11.45 -1.66
C PRO A 37 14.96 -12.77 -1.15
N ASP A 38 14.22 -13.47 -2.02
CA ASP A 38 13.62 -14.78 -1.76
C ASP A 38 12.63 -14.82 -0.57
N THR A 39 12.08 -13.66 -0.17
CA THR A 39 10.99 -13.58 0.80
C THR A 39 9.63 -13.45 0.11
N ASP A 40 8.57 -13.90 0.80
CA ASP A 40 7.19 -13.62 0.42
C ASP A 40 6.61 -12.54 1.34
N PRO A 41 6.78 -11.26 1.00
CA PRO A 41 6.30 -10.16 1.84
C PRO A 41 4.78 -10.08 1.87
N LEU A 42 4.08 -10.48 0.79
CA LEU A 42 2.62 -10.35 0.71
C LEU A 42 1.89 -11.31 1.63
N ALA A 43 2.46 -12.48 1.93
CA ALA A 43 1.92 -13.39 2.95
C ALA A 43 1.77 -12.73 4.33
N VAL A 44 2.59 -11.70 4.63
CA VAL A 44 2.57 -10.97 5.91
C VAL A 44 1.92 -9.58 5.78
N VAL A 45 2.21 -8.87 4.69
CA VAL A 45 1.68 -7.54 4.41
C VAL A 45 0.17 -7.58 4.18
N PHE A 46 -0.35 -8.57 3.45
CA PHE A 46 -1.78 -8.63 3.13
C PHE A 46 -2.67 -8.74 4.39
N PRO A 47 -2.43 -9.68 5.33
CA PRO A 47 -3.19 -9.73 6.58
C PRO A 47 -3.06 -8.45 7.41
N ALA A 48 -1.87 -7.82 7.44
CA ALA A 48 -1.66 -6.57 8.16
C ALA A 48 -2.44 -5.41 7.54
N VAL A 49 -2.51 -5.36 6.21
CA VAL A 49 -3.29 -4.36 5.46
C VAL A 49 -4.77 -4.56 5.71
N GLN A 50 -5.27 -5.80 5.64
CA GLN A 50 -6.66 -6.10 5.96
C GLN A 50 -7.00 -5.63 7.39
N ALA A 51 -6.21 -6.01 8.39
CA ALA A 51 -6.42 -5.58 9.77
C ALA A 51 -6.35 -4.03 9.92
N GLY A 52 -5.49 -3.36 9.16
CA GLY A 52 -5.40 -1.90 9.15
C GLY A 52 -6.65 -1.24 8.57
N VAL A 53 -7.18 -1.76 7.47
CA VAL A 53 -8.42 -1.27 6.85
C VAL A 53 -9.62 -1.50 7.76
N GLU A 54 -9.74 -2.68 8.37
CA GLU A 54 -10.83 -3.00 9.29
C GLU A 54 -10.81 -2.07 10.51
N LYS A 55 -9.63 -1.76 11.05
CA LYS A 55 -9.47 -0.77 12.13
C LYS A 55 -9.88 0.63 11.73
N GLN A 56 -9.58 1.06 10.50
CA GLN A 56 -9.93 2.40 10.01
C GLN A 56 -11.43 2.54 9.73
N THR A 57 -12.04 1.49 9.19
CA THR A 57 -13.45 1.50 8.80
C THR A 57 -14.39 1.10 9.94
N GLY A 58 -13.88 0.45 10.98
CA GLY A 58 -14.66 -0.06 12.13
C GLY A 58 -15.43 -1.35 11.83
N HIS A 59 -15.29 -1.92 10.63
CA HIS A 59 -16.02 -3.10 10.18
C HIS A 59 -15.14 -3.95 9.25
N PRO A 60 -15.40 -5.27 9.10
CA PRO A 60 -14.71 -6.11 8.14
C PRO A 60 -14.89 -5.60 6.70
N VAL A 61 -13.79 -5.48 5.95
CA VAL A 61 -13.82 -5.16 4.50
C VAL A 61 -13.33 -6.37 3.72
N ALA A 62 -14.15 -6.85 2.80
CA ALA A 62 -13.78 -7.98 1.95
C ALA A 62 -12.79 -7.52 0.86
N ILE A 63 -11.54 -7.98 0.97
CA ILE A 63 -10.51 -7.79 -0.04
C ILE A 63 -10.33 -9.12 -0.77
N ALA A 64 -10.37 -9.10 -2.11
CA ALA A 64 -10.12 -10.30 -2.89
C ALA A 64 -8.68 -10.76 -2.70
N THR A 65 -8.48 -12.04 -2.32
CA THR A 65 -7.14 -12.58 -2.06
C THR A 65 -6.21 -12.45 -3.26
N ALA A 66 -6.72 -12.64 -4.48
CA ALA A 66 -5.94 -12.44 -5.70
C ALA A 66 -5.41 -11.00 -5.86
N ALA A 67 -6.18 -9.99 -5.44
CA ALA A 67 -5.75 -8.60 -5.46
C ALA A 67 -4.80 -8.27 -4.30
N GLY A 68 -5.03 -8.86 -3.12
CA GLY A 68 -4.17 -8.71 -1.95
C GLY A 68 -2.80 -9.39 -2.07
N LEU A 69 -2.69 -10.39 -2.94
CA LEU A 69 -1.43 -11.06 -3.25
C LEU A 69 -0.80 -10.60 -4.56
N ASP A 70 -1.29 -9.50 -5.14
CA ASP A 70 -0.71 -8.88 -6.34
C ASP A 70 0.22 -7.72 -5.96
N PRO A 71 1.55 -7.83 -6.19
CA PRO A 71 2.51 -6.75 -5.93
C PRO A 71 2.17 -5.43 -6.64
N ALA A 72 1.48 -5.46 -7.78
CA ALA A 72 1.11 -4.26 -8.53
C ALA A 72 0.26 -3.29 -7.71
N ASN A 73 -0.49 -3.79 -6.71
CA ASN A 73 -1.31 -2.97 -5.81
C ASN A 73 -0.51 -2.25 -4.71
N TYR A 74 0.75 -2.62 -4.51
CA TYR A 74 1.60 -2.14 -3.41
C TYR A 74 2.73 -1.21 -3.87
N GLN A 75 2.73 -0.80 -5.14
CA GLN A 75 3.77 0.05 -5.73
C GLN A 75 3.81 1.46 -5.12
N ASN A 76 2.70 1.93 -4.57
CA ASN A 76 2.62 3.24 -3.94
C ASN A 76 2.78 3.07 -2.43
N PHE A 77 3.99 3.30 -1.93
CA PHE A 77 4.28 3.28 -0.51
C PHE A 77 5.14 4.45 -0.04
N ALA A 78 5.20 4.62 1.28
CA ALA A 78 6.14 5.50 1.98
C ALA A 78 6.73 4.76 3.18
N ILE A 79 8.02 4.94 3.43
CA ILE A 79 8.71 4.36 4.59
C ILE A 79 8.75 5.40 5.70
N THR A 80 8.37 5.02 6.91
CA THR A 80 8.45 5.83 8.12
C THR A 80 9.20 5.07 9.22
N ASN A 81 9.45 5.73 10.36
CA ASN A 81 10.03 5.06 11.53
C ASN A 81 9.11 3.96 12.07
N ASP A 82 7.79 4.15 11.97
CA ASP A 82 6.78 3.23 12.51
C ASP A 82 6.48 2.05 11.59
N GLY A 83 6.83 2.12 10.29
CA GLY A 83 6.55 1.06 9.33
C GLY A 83 6.52 1.53 7.88
N VAL A 84 5.72 0.85 7.08
CA VAL A 84 5.49 1.19 5.68
C VAL A 84 4.03 1.53 5.48
N ILE A 85 3.75 2.72 4.95
CA ILE A 85 2.40 3.16 4.60
C ILE A 85 2.17 2.82 3.13
N PHE A 86 1.15 2.02 2.83
CA PHE A 86 0.69 1.74 1.47
C PHE A 86 -0.48 2.63 1.10
N PHE A 87 -0.48 3.13 -0.13
CA PHE A 87 -1.51 4.00 -0.67
C PHE A 87 -2.29 3.28 -1.76
N PHE A 88 -3.57 3.02 -1.50
CA PHE A 88 -4.48 2.36 -2.42
C PHE A 88 -5.35 3.39 -3.13
N SER A 89 -5.24 3.41 -4.46
CA SER A 89 -6.10 4.22 -5.30
C SER A 89 -7.51 3.63 -5.32
N GLN A 90 -8.50 4.48 -5.61
CA GLN A 90 -9.88 4.05 -5.66
C GLN A 90 -10.08 2.94 -6.72
N GLY A 91 -10.69 1.82 -6.32
CA GLY A 91 -10.93 0.67 -7.21
C GLY A 91 -9.72 -0.22 -7.48
N GLY A 92 -8.60 -0.02 -6.78
CA GLY A 92 -7.44 -0.93 -6.82
C GLY A 92 -7.63 -2.13 -5.89
N LEU A 93 -7.10 -2.03 -4.67
CA LEU A 93 -7.21 -3.10 -3.66
C LEU A 93 -8.60 -3.13 -2.98
N LEU A 94 -9.22 -1.96 -2.83
CA LEU A 94 -10.48 -1.78 -2.11
C LEU A 94 -11.62 -1.45 -3.09
N PRO A 95 -12.88 -1.77 -2.74
CA PRO A 95 -14.03 -1.38 -3.53
C PRO A 95 -14.04 0.14 -3.80
N GLU A 96 -14.53 0.56 -4.98
CA GLU A 96 -14.58 1.98 -5.38
C GLU A 96 -15.28 2.88 -4.34
N ALA A 97 -16.27 2.33 -3.63
CA ALA A 97 -17.00 3.00 -2.56
C ALA A 97 -16.14 3.38 -1.34
N ALA A 98 -15.01 2.69 -1.11
CA ALA A 98 -14.08 3.02 -0.04
C ALA A 98 -13.22 4.26 -0.36
N GLY A 99 -13.17 4.68 -1.62
CA GLY A 99 -12.32 5.79 -2.07
C GLY A 99 -10.83 5.46 -2.00
N ALA A 100 -10.01 6.50 -2.06
CA ALA A 100 -8.56 6.42 -1.90
C ALA A 100 -8.19 6.22 -0.42
N THR A 101 -7.46 5.15 -0.09
CA THR A 101 -7.13 4.75 1.29
C THR A 101 -5.62 4.65 1.50
N GLN A 102 -5.17 4.90 2.72
CA GLN A 102 -3.79 4.68 3.13
C GLN A 102 -3.74 3.79 4.36
N VAL A 103 -2.85 2.79 4.36
CA VAL A 103 -2.78 1.80 5.44
C VAL A 103 -1.34 1.68 5.94
N LEU A 104 -1.14 1.87 7.25
CA LEU A 104 0.15 1.66 7.90
C LEU A 104 0.33 0.19 8.24
N VAL A 105 1.37 -0.43 7.69
CA VAL A 105 1.85 -1.75 8.09
C VAL A 105 2.97 -1.57 9.12
N PRO A 106 2.78 -2.02 10.37
CA PRO A 106 3.74 -1.78 11.44
C PRO A 106 5.10 -2.44 11.18
N ARG A 107 6.18 -1.74 11.50
CA ARG A 107 7.56 -2.25 11.37
C ARG A 107 7.81 -3.49 12.21
N SER A 108 7.11 -3.67 13.32
CA SER A 108 7.21 -4.87 14.16
C SER A 108 6.80 -6.16 13.43
N VAL A 109 5.95 -6.05 12.41
CA VAL A 109 5.43 -7.20 11.65
C VAL A 109 6.34 -7.49 10.46
N ILE A 110 6.76 -6.45 9.74
CA ILE A 110 7.55 -6.58 8.49
C ILE A 110 9.06 -6.44 8.69
N GLY A 111 9.53 -6.09 9.88
CA GLY A 111 10.94 -5.81 10.17
C GLY A 111 11.91 -6.89 9.67
N PRO A 112 11.65 -8.20 9.88
CA PRO A 112 12.51 -9.28 9.38
C PRO A 112 12.53 -9.42 7.85
N LEU A 113 11.56 -8.83 7.15
CA LEU A 113 11.39 -8.94 5.70
C LEU A 113 12.01 -7.76 4.95
N LEU A 114 12.35 -6.67 5.65
CA LEU A 114 12.96 -5.47 5.05
C LEU A 114 14.45 -5.73 4.73
N ALA A 115 14.89 -5.25 3.56
CA ALA A 115 16.28 -5.35 3.08
C ALA A 115 17.23 -4.31 3.68
#